data_AF-A0A928WJF2-F1
#
_entry.id   AF-A0A928WJF2-F1
#
_cell.length_a   1.000
_cell.length_b   1.000
_cell.length_c   1.000
_cell.angle_alpha   90.00
_cell.angle_beta   90.00
_cell.angle_gamma   90.00
#
_symmetry.space_group_name_H-M   'P 1'
#
loop_
_entity.id
_entity.type
_entity.pdbx_description
1 polymer ?
#
loop_
_entity_poly.entity_id
_entity_poly.type
_entity_poly.pdbx_seq_one_letter_code
_entity_poly.pdbx_strand_id
1 'polypeptide(L)'
;MNPDILAQQLQSLHGRLNNLCQDAIAAQWEANLLPVALKEIATTMEVLEIATDKLFQQTQKLAIAQARVRAEHQRYQDLCDFMPSAYLITDIQGKIQEANRAAATLFNLQQRFLVNKLLVCLALLNKDMNLSHAKSQRRKVTKKKKINFGISYSNSAMPFVLYQ
;
A
#
# COMPACT_ATOMS: atom_id res chain seq x y z
N MET A 1 0.95 -7.27 23.01
CA MET A 1 2.19 -7.71 23.67
C MET A 1 3.22 -6.66 23.30
N ASN A 2 3.66 -5.90 24.29
CA ASN A 2 4.47 -4.71 24.07
C ASN A 2 5.93 -5.16 23.83
N PRO A 3 6.58 -4.78 22.70
CA PRO A 3 8.01 -5.05 22.48
C PRO A 3 8.90 -4.61 23.65
N ASP A 4 8.49 -3.60 24.41
CA ASP A 4 9.25 -3.09 25.56
C ASP A 4 9.35 -4.11 26.70
N ILE A 5 8.29 -4.92 26.92
CA ILE A 5 8.27 -5.93 27.99
C ILE A 5 9.24 -7.07 27.67
N LEU A 6 9.33 -7.44 26.38
CA LEU A 6 10.28 -8.44 25.89
C LEU A 6 11.72 -7.96 26.08
N ALA A 7 11.99 -6.70 25.69
CA ALA A 7 13.31 -6.10 25.86
C ALA A 7 13.74 -6.07 27.34
N GLN A 8 12.83 -5.73 28.24
CA GLN A 8 13.08 -5.73 29.69
C GLN A 8 13.39 -7.13 30.24
N GLN A 9 12.63 -8.16 29.83
CA GLN A 9 12.89 -9.54 30.29
C GLN A 9 14.21 -10.09 29.75
N LEU A 10 14.56 -9.78 28.50
CA LEU A 10 15.82 -10.21 27.88
C LEU A 10 17.03 -9.52 28.54
N GLN A 11 16.88 -8.25 28.93
CA GLN A 11 17.88 -7.50 29.68
C GLN A 11 18.06 -8.03 31.11
N SER A 12 16.96 -8.33 31.82
CA SER A 12 17.07 -8.87 33.18
C SER A 12 17.73 -10.26 33.18
N LEU A 13 17.39 -11.11 32.21
CA LEU A 13 18.01 -12.42 32.04
C LEU A 13 19.51 -12.27 31.73
N HIS A 14 19.90 -11.40 30.80
CA HIS A 14 21.31 -11.15 30.49
C HIS A 14 22.08 -10.69 31.73
N GLY A 15 21.51 -9.77 32.51
CA GLY A 15 22.12 -9.30 33.76
C GLY A 15 22.31 -10.43 34.77
N ARG A 16 21.28 -11.29 34.95
CA ARG A 16 21.35 -12.43 35.88
C ARG A 16 22.33 -13.50 35.42
N LEU A 17 22.37 -13.85 34.13
CA LEU A 17 23.35 -14.80 33.59
C LEU A 17 24.78 -14.30 33.72
N ASN A 18 25.00 -13.00 33.48
CA ASN A 18 26.33 -12.42 33.60
C ASN A 18 26.83 -12.45 35.06
N ASN A 19 25.95 -12.13 36.01
CA ASN A 19 26.26 -12.24 37.44
C ASN A 19 26.53 -13.69 37.85
N LEU A 20 25.68 -14.63 37.42
CA LEU A 20 25.86 -16.06 37.69
C LEU A 20 27.15 -16.63 37.09
N CYS A 21 27.53 -16.21 35.88
CA CYS A 21 28.80 -16.61 35.29
C CYS A 21 30.01 -16.03 36.05
N GLN A 22 29.93 -14.79 36.54
CA GLN A 22 30.98 -14.20 37.36
C GLN A 22 31.10 -14.91 38.71
N ASP A 23 29.98 -15.21 39.36
CA ASP A 23 29.94 -15.91 40.65
C ASP A 23 30.39 -17.38 40.51
N ALA A 24 30.05 -18.03 39.41
CA ALA A 24 30.47 -19.40 39.06
C ALA A 24 31.97 -19.55 38.81
N ILE A 25 32.65 -18.47 38.35
CA ILE A 25 34.11 -18.44 38.16
C ILE A 25 34.81 -18.22 39.51
N ALA A 26 34.16 -17.56 40.47
CA ALA A 26 34.74 -17.21 41.76
C ALA A 26 34.48 -18.22 42.88
N ALA A 27 33.35 -18.95 42.86
CA ALA A 27 32.97 -19.89 43.90
C ALA A 27 32.41 -21.19 43.32
N GLN A 28 33.05 -22.30 43.69
CA GLN A 28 32.62 -23.67 43.37
C GLN A 28 31.11 -23.84 43.67
N TRP A 29 30.31 -24.09 42.63
CA TRP A 29 28.85 -23.92 42.58
C TRP A 29 28.05 -24.37 43.82
N GLU A 30 27.15 -23.51 44.30
CA GLU A 30 26.02 -23.92 45.14
C GLU A 30 24.93 -24.59 44.29
N ALA A 31 24.59 -25.83 44.60
CA ALA A 31 23.71 -26.70 43.81
C ALA A 31 22.29 -26.16 43.53
N ASN A 32 21.86 -25.10 44.22
CA ASN A 32 20.50 -24.55 44.12
C ASN A 32 20.34 -23.39 43.13
N LEU A 33 21.42 -22.83 42.57
CA LEU A 33 21.34 -21.70 41.63
C LEU A 33 21.10 -22.14 40.18
N LEU A 34 21.62 -23.30 39.78
CA LEU A 34 21.47 -23.85 38.42
C LEU A 34 20.00 -24.09 38.02
N PRO A 35 19.12 -24.68 38.87
CA PRO A 35 17.73 -24.90 38.52
C PRO A 35 16.94 -23.60 38.34
N VAL A 36 17.28 -22.55 39.10
CA VAL A 36 16.62 -21.24 39.02
C VAL A 36 16.95 -20.56 37.69
N ALA A 37 18.21 -20.59 37.28
CA ALA A 37 18.66 -20.02 36.00
C ALA A 37 18.05 -20.77 34.81
N LEU A 38 18.03 -22.11 34.85
CA LEU A 38 17.41 -22.92 33.79
C LEU A 38 15.92 -22.67 33.66
N LYS A 39 15.20 -22.50 34.78
CA LYS A 39 13.77 -22.17 34.77
C LYS A 39 13.51 -20.83 34.09
N GLU A 40 14.31 -19.82 34.40
CA GLU A 40 14.16 -18.49 33.80
C GLU A 40 14.48 -18.49 32.30
N ILE A 41 15.52 -19.21 31.87
CA ILE A 41 15.80 -19.42 30.45
C ILE A 41 14.61 -20.09 29.76
N ALA A 42 14.07 -21.17 30.34
CA ALA A 42 12.94 -21.87 29.75
C ALA A 42 11.72 -20.95 29.59
N THR A 43 11.39 -20.14 30.61
CA THR A 43 10.29 -19.18 30.54
C THR A 43 10.51 -18.11 29.48
N THR A 44 11.73 -17.57 29.36
CA THR A 44 12.02 -16.55 28.34
C THR A 44 12.03 -17.12 26.92
N MET A 45 12.48 -18.36 26.73
CA MET A 45 12.39 -19.06 25.45
C MET A 45 10.94 -19.26 25.01
N GLU A 46 10.07 -19.70 25.92
CA GLU A 46 8.64 -19.86 25.64
C GLU A 46 7.99 -18.52 25.25
N VAL A 47 8.32 -17.45 25.97
CA VAL A 47 7.84 -16.10 25.65
C VAL A 47 8.35 -15.62 24.28
N LEU A 48 9.60 -15.94 23.92
CA LEU A 48 10.18 -15.60 22.63
C LEU A 48 9.51 -16.38 21.48
N GLU A 49 9.27 -17.68 21.68
CA GLU A 49 8.60 -18.53 20.70
C GLU A 49 7.19 -18.01 20.38
N ILE A 50 6.42 -17.66 21.42
CA ILE A 50 5.10 -17.04 21.26
C ILE A 50 5.20 -15.69 20.52
N ALA A 51 6.23 -14.89 20.79
CA ALA A 51 6.45 -13.62 20.12
C ALA A 51 6.78 -13.81 18.63
N THR A 52 7.65 -14.78 18.31
CA THR A 52 8.02 -15.10 16.92
C THR A 52 6.84 -15.62 16.12
N ASP A 53 6.03 -16.51 16.70
CA ASP A 53 4.81 -17.01 16.06
C ASP A 53 3.83 -15.89 15.76
N LYS A 54 3.66 -14.97 16.71
CA LYS A 54 2.79 -13.81 16.53
C LYS A 54 3.28 -12.88 15.42
N LEU A 55 4.59 -12.62 15.34
CA LEU A 55 5.19 -11.82 14.27
C LEU A 55 5.01 -12.48 12.91
N PHE A 56 5.20 -13.80 12.83
CA PHE A 56 4.98 -14.57 11.62
C PHE A 56 3.51 -14.47 11.17
N GLN A 57 2.55 -14.66 12.08
CA GLN A 57 1.13 -14.50 11.80
C GLN A 57 0.77 -13.09 11.33
N GLN A 58 1.35 -12.05 11.93
CA GLN A 58 1.12 -10.66 11.51
C GLN A 58 1.67 -10.39 10.10
N THR A 59 2.87 -10.90 9.82
CA THR A 59 3.50 -10.78 8.50
C THR A 59 2.65 -11.47 7.43
N GLN A 60 2.14 -12.67 7.72
CA GLN A 60 1.26 -13.41 6.82
C GLN A 60 -0.06 -12.66 6.57
N LYS A 61 -0.69 -12.14 7.63
CA LYS A 61 -1.92 -11.33 7.50
C LYS A 61 -1.69 -10.09 6.65
N LEU A 62 -0.57 -9.40 6.84
CA LEU A 62 -0.20 -8.23 6.05
C LEU A 62 0.00 -8.60 4.57
N ALA A 63 0.71 -9.70 4.29
CA ALA A 63 0.93 -10.19 2.94
C ALA A 63 -0.38 -10.52 2.22
N ILE A 64 -1.31 -11.20 2.91
CA ILE A 64 -2.65 -11.52 2.38
C ILE A 64 -3.44 -10.23 2.10
N ALA A 65 -3.44 -9.27 3.03
CA ALA A 65 -4.13 -8.00 2.84
C ALA A 65 -3.57 -7.22 1.64
N GLN A 66 -2.24 -7.16 1.50
CA GLN A 66 -1.58 -6.52 0.36
C GLN A 66 -1.88 -7.22 -0.96
N ALA A 67 -1.95 -8.56 -0.98
CA ALA A 67 -2.33 -9.31 -2.17
C ALA A 67 -3.78 -9.01 -2.58
N ARG A 68 -4.71 -8.94 -1.61
CA ARG A 68 -6.11 -8.60 -1.86
C ARG A 68 -6.26 -7.18 -2.42
N VAL A 69 -5.58 -6.20 -1.84
CA VAL A 69 -5.61 -4.81 -2.33
C VAL A 69 -5.05 -4.74 -3.76
N ARG A 70 -3.95 -5.43 -4.05
CA ARG A 70 -3.38 -5.48 -5.41
C ARG A 70 -4.34 -6.11 -6.43
N ALA A 71 -5.01 -7.20 -6.06
CA ALA A 71 -5.99 -7.86 -6.92
C ALA A 71 -7.20 -6.95 -7.22
N GLU A 72 -7.73 -6.28 -6.19
CA GLU A 72 -8.83 -5.30 -6.37
C GLU A 72 -8.40 -4.10 -7.21
N HIS A 73 -7.19 -3.59 -6.98
CA HIS A 73 -6.64 -2.49 -7.77
C HIS A 73 -6.48 -2.88 -9.24
N GLN A 74 -5.96 -4.09 -9.52
CA GLN A 74 -5.86 -4.58 -10.89
C GLN A 74 -7.24 -4.70 -11.54
N ARG A 75 -8.22 -5.27 -10.83
CA ARG A 75 -9.60 -5.39 -11.32
C ARG A 75 -10.23 -4.02 -11.64
N TYR A 76 -10.00 -3.03 -10.77
CA TYR A 76 -10.44 -1.66 -11.00
C TYR A 76 -9.76 -1.06 -12.25
N GLN A 77 -8.45 -1.21 -12.37
CA GLN A 77 -7.71 -0.72 -13.53
C GLN A 77 -8.23 -1.35 -14.83
N ASP A 78 -8.44 -2.67 -14.85
CA ASP A 78 -8.98 -3.37 -16.01
C ASP A 78 -10.36 -2.81 -16.38
N LEU A 79 -11.25 -2.61 -15.39
CA LEU A 79 -12.57 -2.03 -15.62
C LEU A 79 -12.48 -0.62 -16.23
N CYS A 80 -11.66 0.25 -15.65
CA CYS A 80 -11.48 1.62 -16.12
C CYS A 80 -10.85 1.69 -17.51
N ASP A 81 -9.92 0.80 -17.82
CA ASP A 81 -9.25 0.71 -19.11
C ASP A 81 -10.21 0.42 -20.26
N PHE A 82 -11.27 -0.35 -20.01
CA PHE A 82 -12.28 -0.69 -21.00
C PHE A 82 -13.51 0.24 -21.00
N MET A 83 -13.54 1.25 -20.13
CA MET A 83 -14.61 2.24 -20.18
C MET A 83 -14.53 3.09 -21.47
N PRO A 84 -15.67 3.36 -22.13
CA PRO A 84 -15.69 4.13 -23.38
C PRO A 84 -15.42 5.63 -23.20
N SER A 85 -15.53 6.15 -21.98
CA SER A 85 -15.30 7.55 -21.65
C SER A 85 -13.88 7.78 -21.17
N ALA A 86 -13.25 8.86 -21.64
CA ALA A 86 -11.93 9.28 -21.18
C ALA A 86 -11.99 9.73 -19.71
N TYR A 87 -11.06 9.22 -18.91
CA TYR A 87 -10.94 9.52 -17.49
C TYR A 87 -9.48 9.69 -17.06
N LEU A 88 -9.25 10.66 -16.18
CA LEU A 88 -7.96 10.99 -15.58
C LEU A 88 -8.15 11.17 -14.07
N ILE A 89 -7.21 10.64 -13.30
CA ILE A 89 -7.04 10.98 -11.89
C ILE A 89 -5.85 11.91 -11.79
N THR A 90 -6.03 13.04 -11.11
CA THR A 90 -4.94 13.97 -10.82
C THR A 90 -4.79 14.17 -9.32
N ASP A 91 -3.57 14.49 -8.87
CA ASP A 91 -3.37 15.04 -7.54
C ASP A 91 -3.87 16.49 -7.45
N ILE A 92 -3.74 17.06 -6.25
CA ILE A 92 -4.11 18.46 -5.96
C ILE A 92 -3.31 19.48 -6.77
N GLN A 93 -2.15 19.11 -7.29
CA GLN A 93 -1.30 19.96 -8.15
C GLN A 93 -1.64 19.77 -9.63
N GLY A 94 -2.60 18.90 -9.97
CA GLY A 94 -3.00 18.60 -11.35
C GLY A 94 -2.07 17.62 -12.06
N LYS A 95 -1.18 16.93 -11.35
CA LYS A 95 -0.34 15.88 -11.92
C LYS A 95 -1.17 14.61 -12.10
N ILE A 96 -1.19 14.08 -13.31
CA ILE A 96 -1.93 12.86 -13.65
C ILE A 96 -1.31 11.68 -12.92
N GLN A 97 -2.10 11.04 -12.06
CA GLN A 97 -1.74 9.80 -11.38
C GLN A 97 -2.18 8.59 -12.20
N GLU A 98 -3.36 8.65 -12.83
CA GLU A 98 -3.91 7.56 -13.64
C GLU A 98 -4.62 8.09 -14.89
N ALA A 99 -4.56 7.30 -15.96
CA ALA A 99 -5.20 7.61 -17.23
C ALA A 99 -5.69 6.33 -17.91
N ASN A 100 -6.97 6.26 -18.26
CA ASN A 100 -7.52 5.10 -18.97
C ASN A 100 -7.20 5.13 -20.48
N ARG A 101 -7.48 4.02 -21.18
CA ARG A 101 -7.19 3.91 -22.63
C ARG A 101 -7.95 4.94 -23.45
N ALA A 102 -9.19 5.26 -23.09
CA ALA A 102 -9.95 6.28 -23.77
C ALA A 102 -9.29 7.67 -23.65
N ALA A 103 -8.68 8.00 -22.51
CA ALA A 103 -7.89 9.22 -22.35
C ALA A 103 -6.61 9.21 -23.20
N ALA A 104 -5.90 8.07 -23.26
CA ALA A 104 -4.74 7.91 -24.14
C ALA A 104 -5.08 8.16 -25.62
N THR A 105 -6.20 7.59 -26.08
CA THR A 105 -6.71 7.82 -27.44
C THR A 105 -7.08 9.29 -27.64
N LEU A 106 -7.72 9.93 -26.66
CA LEU A 106 -8.15 11.33 -26.74
C LEU A 106 -6.96 12.29 -26.88
N PHE A 107 -5.90 12.08 -26.08
CA PHE A 107 -4.70 12.90 -26.11
C PHE A 107 -3.69 12.46 -27.18
N ASN A 108 -4.00 11.39 -27.94
CA ASN A 108 -3.11 10.76 -28.91
C ASN A 108 -1.71 10.44 -28.32
N LEU A 109 -1.69 9.99 -27.07
CA LEU A 109 -0.48 9.68 -26.30
C LEU A 109 -0.69 8.37 -25.56
N GLN A 110 0.33 7.51 -25.52
CA GLN A 110 0.26 6.29 -24.71
C GLN A 110 0.08 6.63 -23.23
N GLN A 111 -0.68 5.82 -22.48
CA GLN A 111 -0.99 6.07 -21.06
C GLN A 111 0.26 6.38 -20.22
N ARG A 112 1.36 5.65 -20.45
CA ARG A 112 2.66 5.85 -19.78
C ARG A 112 3.26 7.26 -19.95
N PHE A 113 2.89 7.98 -21.00
CA PHE A 113 3.34 9.36 -21.25
C PHE A 113 2.38 10.41 -20.67
N LEU A 114 1.17 10.01 -20.28
CA LEU A 114 0.20 10.86 -19.59
C LEU A 114 0.45 10.85 -18.08
N VAL A 115 0.70 9.67 -17.51
CA VAL A 115 1.01 9.53 -16.08
C VAL A 115 2.25 10.34 -15.71
N ASN A 116 2.19 10.99 -14.55
CA ASN A 116 3.17 11.93 -14.03
C ASN A 116 3.32 13.26 -14.78
N LYS A 117 2.48 13.56 -15.78
CA LYS A 117 2.45 14.88 -16.43
C LYS A 117 1.41 15.79 -15.78
N LEU A 118 1.67 17.09 -15.78
CA LEU A 118 0.69 18.09 -15.39
C LEU A 118 -0.40 18.18 -16.47
N LEU A 119 -1.66 18.07 -16.05
CA LEU A 119 -2.83 18.18 -16.93
C LEU A 119 -2.82 19.50 -17.72
N VAL A 120 -2.38 20.59 -17.09
CA VAL A 120 -2.29 21.92 -17.73
C VAL A 120 -1.39 21.89 -18.96
N CYS A 121 -0.26 21.17 -18.91
CA CYS A 121 0.64 21.06 -20.06
C CYS A 121 -0.03 20.33 -21.24
N LEU A 122 -0.82 19.30 -20.95
CA LEU A 122 -1.56 18.55 -21.98
C LEU A 122 -2.71 19.38 -22.57
N ALA A 123 -3.38 20.20 -21.76
CA ALA A 123 -4.44 21.09 -22.22
C ALA A 123 -3.92 22.18 -23.19
N LEU A 124 -2.69 22.67 -22.96
CA LEU A 124 -2.06 23.67 -23.82
C LEU A 124 -1.59 23.12 -25.18
N LEU A 125 -1.16 21.85 -25.22
CA LEU A 125 -0.69 21.19 -26.44
C LEU A 125 -1.82 20.76 -27.39
N ASN A 126 -3.04 20.58 -26.88
CA ASN A 126 -4.17 20.00 -27.63
C ASN A 126 -5.23 21.02 -28.07
N LYS A 127 -4.87 22.30 -28.20
CA LYS A 127 -5.80 23.38 -28.59
C LYS A 127 -6.54 23.12 -29.93
N ASP A 128 -5.98 22.27 -30.79
CA ASP A 128 -6.50 21.99 -32.13
C ASP A 128 -7.26 20.65 -32.28
N MET A 129 -7.23 19.76 -31.28
CA MET A 129 -7.78 18.39 -31.36
C MET A 129 -9.32 18.31 -31.25
N ASN A 130 -10.00 19.39 -30.86
CA ASN A 130 -11.47 19.43 -30.76
C ASN A 130 -12.20 19.88 -32.04
N LEU A 131 -11.49 20.23 -33.12
CA LEU A 131 -12.10 20.78 -34.34
C LEU A 131 -12.26 19.78 -35.49
N SER A 132 -11.57 18.63 -35.45
CA SER A 132 -11.53 17.65 -36.53
C SER A 132 -12.66 16.61 -36.46
N HIS A 133 -13.11 16.20 -35.27
CA HIS A 133 -14.30 15.31 -35.15
C HIS A 133 -15.65 16.04 -35.28
N ALA A 134 -15.65 17.38 -35.23
CA ALA A 134 -16.87 18.19 -35.34
C ALA A 134 -17.33 18.45 -36.79
N LYS A 135 -16.55 18.09 -37.83
CA LYS A 135 -16.86 18.43 -39.23
C LYS A 135 -17.45 17.29 -40.08
N SER A 136 -17.54 16.05 -39.57
CA SER A 136 -18.03 14.89 -40.35
C SER A 136 -19.50 14.49 -40.10
N GLN A 137 -20.28 15.19 -39.25
CA GLN A 137 -21.66 14.79 -38.90
C GLN A 137 -22.73 15.84 -39.22
N ARG A 138 -22.52 16.68 -40.26
CA ARG A 138 -23.62 17.48 -40.83
C ARG A 138 -24.44 16.65 -41.83
N ARG A 139 -25.24 15.71 -41.31
CA ARG A 139 -26.52 15.33 -41.93
C ARG A 139 -27.39 14.54 -40.94
N LYS A 140 -28.41 15.28 -40.46
CA LYS A 140 -29.71 14.85 -39.94
C LYS A 140 -29.79 14.28 -38.50
N VAL A 141 -30.41 15.12 -37.66
CA VAL A 141 -31.36 14.77 -36.59
C VAL A 141 -30.77 14.35 -35.22
N THR A 142 -30.73 15.34 -34.32
CA THR A 142 -30.96 15.29 -32.85
C THR A 142 -30.48 14.08 -32.04
N LYS A 143 -29.30 14.21 -31.40
CA LYS A 143 -29.07 13.86 -29.98
C LYS A 143 -27.71 14.39 -29.53
N LYS A 144 -27.72 15.37 -28.63
CA LYS A 144 -26.55 16.02 -28.03
C LYS A 144 -25.77 14.96 -27.24
N LYS A 145 -24.77 14.31 -27.85
CA LYS A 145 -23.90 13.34 -27.17
C LYS A 145 -22.98 14.13 -26.23
N LYS A 146 -23.44 14.35 -24.99
CA LYS A 146 -22.60 14.88 -23.90
C LYS A 146 -21.46 13.89 -23.70
N ILE A 147 -20.26 14.26 -24.10
CA ILE A 147 -19.04 13.57 -23.67
C ILE A 147 -18.85 14.00 -22.21
N ASN A 148 -19.19 13.11 -21.27
CA ASN A 148 -19.00 13.36 -19.85
C ASN A 148 -17.52 13.18 -19.53
N PHE A 149 -16.82 14.28 -19.27
CA PHE A 149 -15.51 14.27 -18.63
C PHE A 149 -15.71 14.05 -17.12
N GLY A 150 -15.19 12.94 -16.59
CA GLY A 150 -15.03 12.77 -15.15
C GLY A 150 -13.63 13.22 -14.77
N ILE A 151 -13.52 14.29 -13.99
CA ILE A 151 -12.29 14.63 -13.26
C ILE A 151 -12.61 14.35 -11.79
N SER A 152 -11.86 13.45 -11.16
CA SER A 152 -11.99 13.22 -9.73
C SER A 152 -10.63 13.36 -9.05
N TYR A 153 -10.67 13.93 -7.85
CA TYR A 153 -9.50 14.18 -7.02
C TYR A 153 -9.29 12.99 -6.07
N SER A 154 -8.08 12.44 -6.02
CA SER A 154 -7.70 11.49 -4.97
C SER A 154 -7.14 12.27 -3.77
N ASN A 155 -7.91 12.35 -2.68
CA ASN A 155 -7.33 12.69 -1.38
C ASN A 155 -6.73 11.40 -0.81
N SER A 156 -5.47 11.43 -0.37
CA SER A 156 -4.72 10.24 0.07
C SER A 156 -5.15 9.71 1.44
N ALA A 157 -6.46 9.49 1.65
CA ALA A 157 -7.03 8.91 2.87
C ALA A 157 -8.36 8.18 2.61
N MET A 158 -8.29 6.96 2.04
CA MET A 158 -9.29 5.86 2.16
C MET A 158 -10.75 6.13 1.71
N PRO A 159 -11.65 5.11 1.79
CA PRO A 159 -12.08 4.23 0.71
C PRO A 159 -13.40 4.69 0.04
N PHE A 160 -13.53 4.56 -1.29
CA PHE A 160 -14.82 4.78 -1.95
C PHE A 160 -15.70 3.53 -1.82
N VAL A 161 -16.59 3.55 -0.84
CA VAL A 161 -17.82 2.74 -0.84
C VAL A 161 -18.76 3.37 -1.87
N LEU A 162 -19.08 2.65 -2.94
CA LEU A 162 -20.21 2.98 -3.80
C LEU A 162 -21.27 1.88 -3.63
N TYR A 163 -22.35 2.30 -2.99
CA TYR A 163 -23.62 1.59 -2.78
C TYR A 163 -24.12 0.90 -4.05
N GLN A 164 -24.58 -0.35 -3.90
CA GLN A 164 -25.83 -0.80 -4.50
C GLN A 164 -26.83 -1.05 -3.37
#